data_AF-X0LVX4-F1
#
_entry.id   AF-X0LVX4-F1
#
_cell.length_a   1.000
_cell.length_b   1.000
_cell.length_c   1.000
_cell.angle_alpha   90.00
_cell.angle_beta   90.00
_cell.angle_gamma   90.00
#
_symmetry.space_group_name_H-M   'P 1'
#
loop_
_entity.id
_entity.type
_entity.pdbx_description
1 polymer ?
#
loop_
_entity_poly.entity_id
_entity_poly.type
_entity_poly.pdbx_seq_one_letter_code
_entity_poly.pdbx_strand_id
1 'polypeptide(L)'
;MIITAISTAEVRVVLRVYFLILLALTGYLARKSLHNRAKIRILGNDSVPATRVQATRILGSLDGLDLLLAPLRLRAFPSGPFSFAFLLLLFAMGKAADLLASYLVVSQPIQSRRAFGRGLVSNDDHTNFPMPPFNGRPVQVVQNAQLFAVNHSCSYGIYKKLNTDFRFCPYERDILGSWSCQSAGDVTPPSYAAGTDHLLIAQDLVSSGLLYNNWWDERAQWSSGFANHLVLWSTSASSDSEGSLWSVKAAVQTTFLPEDDIKLLPLSCTVTAPSARKTLENMASVKALRNRSSTFQGLMYWGTNTTAIPDIPDTLAILLNTMTMVSGGSNYLLATPQAGEDTSQGCRVLAAYVPPTMVGIVVVVAVLCVLTCGVCCMIANRLRHAKGSTRWPKSAAEVEALPLSVEEWAAFGAREHLIAMAGQGRNTGNTVVPVEATELKSFSVGFSQADPGRVRILRTGGRLRTGGRVPVQPAG
;
A
#
# COMPACT_ATOMS: atom_id res chain seq x y z
N MET A 1 10.86 7.23 6.48
CA MET A 1 9.52 6.75 6.08
C MET A 1 9.06 7.61 4.93
N ILE A 2 8.64 7.04 3.80
CA ILE A 2 8.22 7.82 2.63
C ILE A 2 6.76 7.48 2.37
N ILE A 3 5.87 8.37 2.79
CA ILE A 3 4.45 8.33 2.42
C ILE A 3 4.32 9.23 1.22
N THR A 4 4.23 8.66 0.03
CA THR A 4 3.91 9.42 -1.18
C THR A 4 2.43 9.26 -1.48
N ALA A 5 1.73 10.36 -1.80
CA ALA A 5 0.35 10.35 -2.30
C ALA A 5 0.27 9.80 -3.75
N ILE A 6 0.95 8.70 -4.00
CA ILE A 6 1.04 7.98 -5.27
C ILE A 6 0.21 6.70 -5.13
N SER A 7 -0.43 6.28 -6.21
CA SER A 7 -1.25 5.07 -6.22
C SER A 7 -0.41 3.84 -5.85
N THR A 8 -0.98 2.92 -5.07
CA THR A 8 -0.34 1.64 -4.75
C THR A 8 0.03 0.85 -6.00
N ALA A 9 -0.81 0.91 -7.03
CA ALA A 9 -0.54 0.25 -8.30
C ALA A 9 0.71 0.82 -8.99
N GLU A 10 0.84 2.15 -9.01
CA GLU A 10 2.00 2.83 -9.60
C GLU A 10 3.28 2.49 -8.86
N VAL A 11 3.26 2.54 -7.52
CA VAL A 11 4.43 2.17 -6.71
C VAL A 11 4.84 0.71 -6.93
N ARG A 12 3.88 -0.22 -7.02
CA ARG A 12 4.15 -1.63 -7.34
C ARG A 12 4.80 -1.78 -8.72
N VAL A 13 4.29 -1.07 -9.73
CA VAL A 13 4.86 -1.11 -11.09
C VAL A 13 6.28 -0.57 -11.09
N VAL A 14 6.51 0.60 -10.48
CA VAL A 14 7.85 1.21 -10.40
C VAL A 14 8.85 0.28 -9.70
N LEU A 15 8.47 -0.32 -8.57
CA LEU A 15 9.34 -1.27 -7.86
C LEU A 15 9.62 -2.52 -8.68
N ARG A 16 8.62 -3.09 -9.38
CA ARG A 16 8.82 -4.23 -10.27
C ARG A 16 9.77 -3.90 -11.42
N VAL A 17 9.59 -2.77 -12.08
CA VAL A 17 10.47 -2.31 -13.17
C VAL A 17 11.89 -2.12 -12.64
N TYR A 18 12.05 -1.51 -11.47
CA TYR A 18 13.34 -1.33 -10.82
C TYR A 18 14.05 -2.67 -10.55
N PHE A 19 13.36 -3.63 -9.93
CA PHE A 19 13.94 -4.95 -9.65
C PHE A 19 14.27 -5.71 -10.94
N LEU A 20 13.40 -5.67 -11.95
CA LEU A 20 13.64 -6.33 -13.24
C LEU A 20 14.91 -5.79 -13.90
N ILE A 21 15.07 -4.46 -13.99
CA ILE A 21 16.24 -3.84 -14.62
C ILE A 21 17.52 -4.19 -13.86
N LEU A 22 17.55 -4.01 -12.54
CA LEU A 22 18.77 -4.24 -11.77
C LEU A 22 19.16 -5.73 -11.70
N LEU A 23 18.20 -6.63 -11.58
CA LEU A 23 18.49 -8.06 -11.54
C LEU A 23 18.92 -8.58 -12.92
N ALA A 24 18.30 -8.10 -14.00
CA ALA A 24 18.73 -8.42 -15.35
C ALA A 24 20.16 -7.93 -15.61
N LEU A 25 20.47 -6.69 -15.22
CA LEU A 25 21.82 -6.12 -15.33
C LEU A 25 22.83 -6.92 -14.49
N THR A 26 22.49 -7.23 -13.24
CA THR A 26 23.35 -8.01 -12.35
C THR A 26 23.58 -9.42 -12.90
N GLY A 27 22.54 -10.08 -13.41
CA GLY A 27 22.62 -11.38 -14.05
C GLY A 27 23.48 -11.36 -15.32
N TYR A 28 23.35 -10.33 -16.14
CA TYR A 28 24.18 -10.13 -17.34
C TYR A 28 25.67 -9.94 -16.97
N LEU A 29 25.96 -9.06 -16.01
CA LEU A 29 27.33 -8.80 -15.54
C LEU A 29 27.93 -10.04 -14.88
N ALA A 30 27.15 -10.77 -14.09
CA ALA A 30 27.55 -12.04 -13.50
C ALA A 30 27.93 -13.04 -14.60
N ARG A 31 27.06 -13.29 -15.59
CA ARG A 31 27.36 -14.19 -16.72
C ARG A 31 28.64 -13.79 -17.46
N LYS A 32 28.81 -12.51 -17.77
CA LYS A 32 29.99 -11.98 -18.46
C LYS A 32 31.27 -12.17 -17.65
N SER A 33 31.23 -11.90 -16.34
CA SER A 33 32.37 -12.07 -15.45
C SER A 33 32.78 -13.54 -15.29
N LEU A 34 31.82 -14.46 -15.20
CA LEU A 34 32.06 -15.90 -15.13
C LEU A 34 32.68 -16.43 -16.42
N HIS A 35 32.20 -15.97 -17.58
CA HIS A 35 32.76 -16.31 -18.87
C HIS A 35 34.21 -15.82 -19.01
N ASN A 36 34.48 -14.56 -18.66
CA ASN A 36 35.85 -14.02 -18.68
C ASN A 36 36.78 -14.75 -17.71
N ARG A 37 36.28 -15.19 -16.54
CA ARG A 37 37.06 -15.98 -15.59
C ARG A 37 37.39 -17.37 -16.14
N ALA A 38 36.45 -18.01 -16.84
CA ALA A 38 36.70 -19.28 -17.52
C ALA A 38 37.80 -19.13 -18.59
N LYS A 39 37.76 -18.05 -19.40
CA LYS A 39 38.82 -17.71 -20.35
C LYS A 39 40.19 -17.57 -19.68
N ILE A 40 40.29 -16.82 -18.58
CA ILE A 40 41.55 -16.65 -17.83
C ILE A 40 42.06 -17.99 -17.29
N ARG A 41 41.18 -18.88 -16.80
CA ARG A 41 41.60 -20.21 -16.29
C ARG A 41 42.16 -21.11 -17.37
N ILE A 42 41.54 -21.10 -18.56
CA ILE A 42 42.02 -21.89 -19.70
C ILE A 42 43.38 -21.36 -20.18
N LEU A 43 43.57 -20.04 -20.19
CA LEU A 43 44.83 -19.39 -20.58
C LEU A 43 45.97 -19.55 -19.54
N GLY A 44 45.64 -19.81 -18.27
CA GLY A 44 46.61 -19.84 -17.17
C GLY A 44 47.23 -21.20 -16.88
N ASN A 45 46.67 -22.29 -17.41
CA ASN A 45 47.18 -23.64 -17.19
C ASN A 45 47.61 -24.26 -18.52
N ASP A 46 48.92 -24.46 -18.72
CA ASP A 46 49.50 -25.21 -19.85
C ASP A 46 49.23 -26.74 -19.80
N SER A 47 48.37 -27.19 -18.88
CA SER A 47 48.03 -28.61 -18.73
C SER A 47 46.75 -28.80 -17.90
N VAL A 48 45.61 -28.31 -18.41
CA VAL A 48 44.35 -29.00 -18.09
C VAL A 48 44.12 -29.98 -19.22
N PRO A 49 44.30 -31.30 -19.02
CA PRO A 49 43.98 -32.26 -20.06
C PRO A 49 42.49 -32.07 -20.39
N ALA A 50 42.18 -32.10 -21.69
CA ALA A 50 40.85 -31.97 -22.27
C ALA A 50 39.83 -33.04 -21.82
N THR A 51 40.05 -33.68 -20.67
CA THR A 51 39.34 -34.86 -20.15
C THR A 51 38.52 -34.58 -18.88
N ARG A 52 38.15 -33.32 -18.62
CA ARG A 52 37.19 -32.98 -17.54
C ARG A 52 36.07 -32.02 -17.94
N VAL A 53 35.77 -31.90 -19.22
CA VAL A 53 34.45 -31.46 -19.69
C VAL A 53 33.65 -32.73 -20.02
N GLN A 54 33.28 -33.52 -18.99
CA GLN A 54 32.28 -34.57 -19.18
C GLN A 54 30.90 -33.89 -19.31
N ALA A 55 30.63 -33.36 -20.50
CA ALA A 55 29.29 -32.99 -20.95
C ALA A 55 28.44 -34.22 -21.33
N THR A 56 28.88 -35.44 -20.98
CA THR A 56 28.45 -36.69 -21.62
C THR A 56 27.68 -37.66 -20.72
N ARG A 57 27.24 -37.25 -19.52
CA ARG A 57 26.25 -38.07 -18.78
C ARG A 57 25.10 -37.20 -18.29
N ILE A 58 23.90 -37.63 -18.68
CA ILE A 58 22.58 -37.15 -18.25
C ILE A 58 22.02 -35.99 -19.10
N LEU A 59 21.77 -36.28 -20.38
CA LEU A 59 20.80 -35.54 -21.21
C LEU A 59 19.62 -36.44 -21.63
N GLY A 60 19.36 -37.49 -20.85
CA GLY A 60 18.19 -38.36 -21.01
C GLY A 60 17.14 -37.99 -19.95
N SER A 61 16.01 -37.46 -20.42
CA SER A 61 14.81 -37.06 -19.66
C SER A 61 14.92 -35.73 -18.91
N LEU A 62 14.40 -34.66 -19.53
CA LEU A 62 14.27 -33.33 -18.94
C LEU A 62 12.79 -33.02 -18.71
N ASP A 63 12.30 -33.35 -17.50
CA ASP A 63 11.14 -32.67 -16.92
C ASP A 63 11.62 -31.36 -16.28
N GLY A 64 10.83 -30.28 -16.39
CA GLY A 64 11.26 -28.90 -16.13
C GLY A 64 11.83 -28.60 -14.73
N LEU A 65 11.66 -29.49 -13.76
CA LEU A 65 12.24 -29.40 -12.41
C LEU A 65 13.69 -29.97 -12.35
N ASP A 66 14.01 -30.96 -13.19
CA ASP A 66 15.37 -31.50 -13.32
C ASP A 66 16.31 -30.52 -14.03
N LEU A 67 15.80 -29.52 -14.75
CA LEU A 67 16.62 -28.46 -15.35
C LEU A 67 17.16 -27.46 -14.31
N LEU A 68 16.42 -27.30 -13.19
CA LEU A 68 16.85 -26.51 -12.02
C LEU A 68 17.80 -27.31 -11.09
N LEU A 69 17.69 -28.63 -11.07
CA LEU A 69 18.46 -29.54 -10.21
C LEU A 69 19.67 -30.20 -10.89
N ALA A 70 19.67 -30.30 -12.22
CA ALA A 70 20.80 -30.77 -13.03
C ALA A 70 22.12 -30.05 -12.68
N PRO A 71 22.12 -28.72 -12.45
CA PRO A 71 23.29 -28.00 -11.95
C PRO A 71 23.88 -28.52 -10.62
N LEU A 72 23.02 -28.84 -9.65
CA LEU A 72 23.42 -29.34 -8.33
C LEU A 72 23.98 -30.75 -8.42
N ARG A 73 23.41 -31.58 -9.32
CA ARG A 73 23.86 -32.95 -9.57
C ARG A 73 25.16 -33.02 -10.38
N LEU A 74 25.41 -32.06 -11.27
CA LEU A 74 26.58 -32.10 -12.17
C LEU A 74 27.91 -31.73 -11.50
N ARG A 75 27.92 -31.04 -10.34
CA ARG A 75 29.12 -30.62 -9.55
C ARG A 75 30.29 -29.98 -10.32
N ALA A 76 30.16 -29.78 -11.63
CA ALA A 76 31.23 -29.38 -12.55
C ALA A 76 30.71 -28.30 -13.49
N PHE A 77 30.49 -27.10 -12.94
CA PHE A 77 30.41 -25.91 -13.78
C PHE A 77 31.83 -25.41 -14.09
N PRO A 78 32.10 -24.92 -15.32
CA PRO A 78 33.37 -24.25 -15.64
C PRO A 78 33.69 -23.07 -14.69
N SER A 79 32.67 -22.52 -14.03
CA SER A 79 32.75 -21.45 -13.03
C SER A 79 32.69 -21.87 -11.55
N GLY A 80 32.54 -23.16 -11.23
CA GLY A 80 32.45 -23.70 -9.86
C GLY A 80 31.09 -23.51 -9.14
N PRO A 81 30.89 -24.18 -7.99
CA PRO A 81 29.60 -24.28 -7.28
C PRO A 81 29.09 -22.94 -6.72
N PHE A 82 30.00 -22.06 -6.29
CA PHE A 82 29.66 -20.72 -5.77
C PHE A 82 28.93 -19.86 -6.82
N SER A 83 29.35 -19.95 -8.08
CA SER A 83 28.77 -19.16 -9.17
C SER A 83 27.35 -19.61 -9.51
N PHE A 84 27.08 -20.92 -9.42
CA PHE A 84 25.74 -21.46 -9.56
C PHE A 84 24.84 -21.02 -8.40
N ALA A 85 25.31 -21.13 -7.16
CA ALA A 85 24.58 -20.68 -5.98
C ALA A 85 24.23 -19.18 -6.05
N PHE A 86 25.14 -18.35 -6.56
CA PHE A 86 24.91 -16.92 -6.76
C PHE A 86 23.82 -16.64 -7.82
N LEU A 87 23.85 -17.33 -8.96
CA LEU A 87 22.82 -17.16 -10.01
C LEU A 87 21.45 -17.66 -9.54
N LEU A 88 21.40 -18.77 -8.79
CA LEU A 88 20.18 -19.29 -8.17
C LEU A 88 19.63 -18.30 -7.13
N LEU A 89 20.51 -17.71 -6.31
CA LEU A 89 20.13 -16.67 -5.36
C LEU A 89 19.54 -15.44 -6.06
N LEU A 90 20.14 -14.96 -7.15
CA LEU A 90 19.60 -13.85 -7.94
C LEU A 90 18.22 -14.17 -8.52
N PHE A 91 18.01 -15.39 -9.00
CA PHE A 91 16.71 -15.84 -9.50
C PHE A 91 15.66 -15.89 -8.38
N ALA A 92 15.98 -16.52 -7.25
CA ALA A 92 15.10 -16.60 -6.09
C ALA A 92 14.77 -15.21 -5.54
N MET A 93 15.76 -14.32 -5.46
CA MET A 93 15.59 -12.93 -5.02
C MET A 93 14.71 -12.13 -5.99
N GLY A 94 14.78 -12.39 -7.29
CA GLY A 94 13.87 -11.76 -8.26
C GLY A 94 12.43 -12.18 -8.10
N LYS A 95 12.17 -13.47 -7.86
CA LYS A 95 10.82 -13.96 -7.57
C LYS A 95 10.31 -13.48 -6.22
N ALA A 96 11.16 -13.48 -5.19
CA ALA A 96 10.84 -12.96 -3.87
C ALA A 96 10.55 -11.45 -3.93
N ALA A 97 11.33 -10.65 -4.65
CA ALA A 97 11.12 -9.21 -4.78
C ALA A 97 9.78 -8.85 -5.44
N ASP A 98 9.37 -9.60 -6.47
CA ASP A 98 8.07 -9.40 -7.12
C ASP A 98 6.90 -9.77 -6.19
N LEU A 99 7.01 -10.91 -5.50
CA LEU A 99 6.00 -11.35 -4.54
C LEU A 99 5.90 -10.40 -3.34
N LEU A 100 7.05 -9.96 -2.82
CA LEU A 100 7.13 -9.00 -1.72
C LEU A 100 6.67 -7.61 -2.14
N ALA A 101 6.96 -7.13 -3.35
CA ALA A 101 6.40 -5.86 -3.84
C ALA A 101 4.87 -5.91 -3.96
N SER A 102 4.33 -7.06 -4.35
CA SER A 102 2.89 -7.28 -4.45
C SER A 102 2.21 -7.34 -3.08
N TYR A 103 2.86 -7.99 -2.12
CA TYR A 103 2.33 -8.23 -0.78
C TYR A 103 2.54 -7.06 0.18
N LEU A 104 3.74 -6.48 0.22
CA LEU A 104 4.14 -5.49 1.22
C LEU A 104 3.73 -4.06 0.87
N VAL A 105 3.55 -3.74 -0.42
CA VAL A 105 3.02 -2.42 -0.81
C VAL A 105 1.52 -2.44 -0.63
N VAL A 106 1.06 -1.93 0.51
CA VAL A 106 -0.36 -1.87 0.87
C VAL A 106 -0.88 -0.45 0.79
N SER A 107 -2.20 -0.33 0.64
CA SER A 107 -2.87 0.96 0.66
C SER A 107 -3.17 1.34 2.09
N GLN A 108 -2.67 2.47 2.56
CA GLN A 108 -2.98 2.98 3.88
C GLN A 108 -3.74 4.31 3.76
N PRO A 109 -4.84 4.49 4.50
CA PRO A 109 -5.53 5.77 4.53
C PRO A 109 -4.67 6.79 5.29
N ILE A 110 -4.33 7.87 4.62
CA ILE A 110 -3.63 9.02 5.18
C ILE A 110 -4.52 10.25 5.11
N GLN A 111 -4.24 11.22 5.97
CA GLN A 111 -4.86 12.53 5.87
C GLN A 111 -4.20 13.32 4.72
N SER A 112 -5.00 13.91 3.85
CA SER A 112 -4.57 14.78 2.75
C SER A 112 -5.64 15.84 2.47
N ARG A 113 -5.44 16.67 1.45
CA ARG A 113 -6.37 17.72 1.04
C ARG A 113 -6.98 17.45 -0.32
N ARG A 114 -8.27 17.79 -0.45
CA ARG A 114 -9.03 17.71 -1.70
C ARG A 114 -9.70 19.05 -1.98
N ALA A 115 -9.99 19.31 -3.25
CA ALA A 115 -10.83 20.44 -3.63
C ALA A 115 -12.20 20.33 -2.94
N PHE A 116 -12.64 21.43 -2.33
CA PHE A 116 -13.91 21.52 -1.61
C PHE A 116 -15.11 21.54 -2.57
N GLY A 117 -14.98 22.31 -3.66
CA GLY A 117 -16.09 22.59 -4.57
C GLY A 117 -17.16 23.43 -3.87
N ARG A 118 -18.25 22.79 -3.44
CA ARG A 118 -19.39 23.41 -2.76
C ARG A 118 -19.81 22.60 -1.55
N GLY A 119 -20.37 23.27 -0.55
CA GLY A 119 -20.78 22.63 0.69
C GLY A 119 -21.36 23.64 1.68
N LEU A 120 -21.35 23.27 2.95
CA LEU A 120 -21.55 24.19 4.06
C LEU A 120 -20.26 24.95 4.29
N VAL A 121 -20.33 26.28 4.36
CA VAL A 121 -19.20 27.15 4.70
C VAL A 121 -19.64 28.00 5.88
N SER A 122 -18.97 27.84 7.02
CA SER A 122 -19.25 28.65 8.21
C SER A 122 -18.73 30.06 7.99
N ASN A 123 -19.62 31.03 8.14
CA ASN A 123 -19.31 32.45 8.01
C ASN A 123 -19.77 33.18 9.28
N ASP A 124 -18.81 33.60 10.08
CA ASP A 124 -19.08 34.25 11.37
C ASP A 124 -19.66 35.67 11.21
N ASP A 125 -19.46 36.30 10.05
CA ASP A 125 -19.95 37.66 9.78
C ASP A 125 -21.39 37.70 9.23
N HIS A 126 -21.91 36.58 8.72
CA HIS A 126 -23.21 36.49 8.06
C HIS A 126 -24.09 35.37 8.64
N THR A 127 -24.33 35.44 9.95
CA THR A 127 -25.22 34.52 10.66
C THR A 127 -26.68 34.90 10.44
N ASN A 128 -27.30 34.37 9.39
CA ASN A 128 -28.70 34.67 9.07
C ASN A 128 -29.70 33.78 9.83
N PHE A 129 -29.22 32.74 10.52
CA PHE A 129 -30.06 31.77 11.24
C PHE A 129 -29.74 31.79 12.74
N PRO A 130 -30.42 32.64 13.53
CA PRO A 130 -30.26 32.66 14.99
C PRO A 130 -30.73 31.36 15.62
N MET A 131 -31.64 30.62 14.98
CA MET A 131 -32.08 29.31 15.41
C MET A 131 -31.75 28.27 14.34
N PRO A 132 -30.76 27.39 14.56
CA PRO A 132 -30.39 26.37 13.58
C PRO A 132 -31.56 25.37 13.43
N PRO A 133 -32.08 25.13 12.20
CA PRO A 133 -33.14 24.15 12.01
C PRO A 133 -32.69 22.78 12.49
N PHE A 134 -33.62 22.03 13.08
CA PHE A 134 -33.30 20.71 13.64
C PHE A 134 -33.24 19.59 12.61
N ASN A 135 -33.82 19.85 11.43
CA ASN A 135 -33.96 18.92 10.34
C ASN A 135 -33.30 19.46 9.06
N GLY A 136 -33.14 18.56 8.08
CA GLY A 136 -32.65 18.90 6.75
C GLY A 136 -31.27 18.33 6.43
N ARG A 137 -30.90 18.46 5.16
CA ARG A 137 -29.66 17.90 4.61
C ARG A 137 -28.38 18.45 5.26
N PRO A 138 -28.27 19.76 5.59
CA PRO A 138 -27.07 20.30 6.23
C PRO A 138 -26.80 19.65 7.60
N VAL A 139 -27.83 19.48 8.42
CA VAL A 139 -27.73 18.79 9.72
C VAL A 139 -27.15 17.39 9.56
N GLN A 140 -27.72 16.60 8.63
CA GLN A 140 -27.26 15.23 8.36
C GLN A 140 -25.80 15.18 7.89
N VAL A 141 -25.41 16.09 6.99
CA VAL A 141 -24.05 16.14 6.45
C VAL A 141 -23.05 16.47 7.56
N VAL A 142 -23.34 17.46 8.39
CA VAL A 142 -22.47 17.87 9.50
C VAL A 142 -22.34 16.77 10.55
N GLN A 143 -23.45 16.20 10.97
CA GLN A 143 -23.46 15.17 11.98
C GLN A 143 -22.72 13.91 11.50
N ASN A 144 -22.97 13.46 10.27
CA ASN A 144 -22.25 12.32 9.70
C ASN A 144 -20.75 12.58 9.56
N ALA A 145 -20.35 13.80 9.22
CA ALA A 145 -18.93 14.15 9.13
C ALA A 145 -18.23 14.13 10.49
N GLN A 146 -18.91 14.56 11.56
CA GLN A 146 -18.37 14.45 12.91
C GLN A 146 -18.28 13.00 13.39
N LEU A 147 -19.33 12.20 13.19
CA LEU A 147 -19.31 10.77 13.51
C LEU A 147 -18.23 10.02 12.71
N PHE A 148 -18.09 10.34 11.42
CA PHE A 148 -17.04 9.77 10.58
C PHE A 148 -15.64 10.15 11.08
N ALA A 149 -15.45 11.39 11.53
CA ALA A 149 -14.18 11.85 12.07
C ALA A 149 -13.79 11.03 13.32
N VAL A 150 -14.71 10.89 14.29
CA VAL A 150 -14.49 10.08 15.50
C VAL A 150 -14.16 8.62 15.15
N ASN A 151 -14.97 8.00 14.29
CA ASN A 151 -14.78 6.59 13.89
C ASN A 151 -13.46 6.31 13.15
N HIS A 152 -12.78 7.35 12.65
CA HIS A 152 -11.54 7.22 11.90
C HIS A 152 -10.34 7.95 12.54
N SER A 153 -10.45 8.25 13.83
CA SER A 153 -9.39 8.92 14.62
C SER A 153 -8.99 10.28 14.05
N CYS A 154 -9.92 10.99 13.41
CA CYS A 154 -9.78 12.38 13.00
C CYS A 154 -10.39 13.28 14.08
N SER A 155 -9.87 14.50 14.22
CA SER A 155 -10.42 15.50 15.14
C SER A 155 -11.84 15.90 14.73
N TYR A 156 -12.75 15.98 15.70
CA TYR A 156 -14.08 16.55 15.52
C TYR A 156 -14.17 17.96 16.12
N GLY A 157 -15.14 18.76 15.66
CA GLY A 157 -15.28 20.14 16.08
C GLY A 157 -16.21 20.95 15.17
N ILE A 158 -16.13 22.27 15.28
CA ILE A 158 -16.81 23.22 14.41
C ILE A 158 -15.94 23.41 13.17
N TYR A 159 -16.32 22.80 12.05
CA TYR A 159 -15.53 22.86 10.82
C TYR A 159 -15.78 24.17 10.06
N LYS A 160 -14.71 24.79 9.55
CA LYS A 160 -14.81 26.00 8.72
C LYS A 160 -15.66 25.77 7.48
N LYS A 161 -15.52 24.58 6.89
CA LYS A 161 -16.26 24.17 5.70
C LYS A 161 -16.34 22.65 5.65
N LEU A 162 -17.44 22.17 5.11
CA LEU A 162 -17.73 20.75 4.97
C LEU A 162 -18.63 20.52 3.75
N ASN A 163 -18.29 19.52 2.93
CA ASN A 163 -19.15 19.07 1.84
C ASN A 163 -19.72 17.66 2.14
N THR A 164 -20.37 17.05 1.14
CA THR A 164 -20.97 15.72 1.29
C THR A 164 -19.98 14.56 1.08
N ASP A 165 -18.66 14.80 1.08
CA ASP A 165 -17.66 13.74 0.90
C ASP A 165 -17.58 12.87 2.16
N PHE A 166 -17.85 11.58 1.97
CA PHE A 166 -17.80 10.58 3.03
C PHE A 166 -16.39 10.31 3.56
N ARG A 167 -15.34 10.86 2.94
CA ARG A 167 -13.94 10.74 3.37
C ARG A 167 -13.44 11.96 4.13
N PHE A 168 -14.33 12.80 4.63
CA PHE A 168 -13.93 14.01 5.36
C PHE A 168 -13.04 13.68 6.57
N CYS A 169 -11.96 14.43 6.74
CA CYS A 169 -11.05 14.30 7.89
C CYS A 169 -10.29 15.61 8.04
N PRO A 170 -10.73 16.51 8.92
CA PRO A 170 -10.29 17.89 8.97
C PRO A 170 -8.87 18.00 9.52
N TYR A 171 -8.07 18.92 8.96
CA TYR A 171 -6.87 19.39 9.65
C TYR A 171 -7.24 20.40 10.73
N GLU A 172 -6.32 20.69 11.65
CA GLU A 172 -6.50 21.73 12.67
C GLU A 172 -6.94 23.07 12.07
N ARG A 173 -6.36 23.48 10.93
CA ARG A 173 -6.76 24.71 10.22
C ARG A 173 -8.17 24.68 9.61
N ASP A 174 -8.76 23.50 9.47
CA ASP A 174 -10.14 23.34 8.98
C ASP A 174 -11.14 23.37 10.15
N ILE A 175 -10.68 23.48 11.41
CA ILE A 175 -11.48 23.51 12.64
C ILE A 175 -11.43 24.94 13.22
N LEU A 176 -12.59 25.55 13.39
CA LEU A 176 -12.78 26.89 13.96
C LEU A 176 -12.74 26.91 15.50
N GLY A 177 -12.93 25.73 16.10
CA GLY A 177 -13.03 25.48 17.54
C GLY A 177 -13.86 24.23 17.82
N SER A 178 -14.20 24.01 19.08
CA SER A 178 -15.06 22.90 19.47
C SER A 178 -15.82 23.18 20.76
N TRP A 179 -16.95 22.51 20.90
CA TRP A 179 -17.57 22.24 22.19
C TRP A 179 -16.82 21.09 22.88
N SER A 180 -16.59 21.24 24.18
CA SER A 180 -16.03 20.20 25.04
C SER A 180 -17.01 19.96 26.18
N CYS A 181 -17.46 18.72 26.31
CA CYS A 181 -18.35 18.28 27.36
C CYS A 181 -17.63 17.29 28.26
N GLN A 182 -17.80 17.44 29.57
CA GLN A 182 -17.22 16.56 30.58
C GLN A 182 -18.27 16.23 31.64
N SER A 183 -18.08 15.12 32.35
CA SER A 183 -18.89 14.84 33.54
C SER A 183 -18.77 16.00 34.53
N ALA A 184 -19.89 16.48 35.07
CA ALA A 184 -19.89 17.59 36.00
C ALA A 184 -19.32 17.16 37.36
N GLY A 185 -17.99 17.28 37.51
CA GLY A 185 -17.24 17.00 38.74
C GLY A 185 -16.99 15.51 39.03
N ASP A 186 -16.25 15.23 40.11
CA ASP A 186 -16.05 13.88 40.70
C ASP A 186 -17.31 13.39 41.46
N VAL A 187 -18.48 13.95 41.14
CA VAL A 187 -19.72 13.70 41.87
C VAL A 187 -20.28 12.35 41.44
N THR A 188 -20.55 11.48 42.42
CA THR A 188 -21.31 10.25 42.19
C THR A 188 -22.61 10.58 41.45
N PRO A 189 -22.95 9.87 40.37
CA PRO A 189 -24.15 10.14 39.59
C PRO A 189 -25.38 10.26 40.51
N PRO A 190 -26.12 11.38 40.50
CA PRO A 190 -27.33 11.51 41.28
C PRO A 190 -28.31 10.40 40.90
N SER A 191 -28.95 9.84 41.93
CA SER A 191 -29.84 8.69 41.83
C SER A 191 -31.16 9.03 42.51
N TYR A 192 -32.26 8.77 41.82
CA TYR A 192 -33.60 9.06 42.30
C TYR A 192 -34.41 7.76 42.29
N ALA A 193 -35.34 7.61 43.25
CA ALA A 193 -36.20 6.44 43.30
C ALA A 193 -37.00 6.28 41.99
N ALA A 194 -37.26 5.04 41.59
CA ALA A 194 -38.11 4.74 40.45
C ALA A 194 -39.45 5.49 40.56
N GLY A 195 -39.87 6.13 39.45
CA GLY A 195 -41.13 6.87 39.39
C GLY A 195 -41.09 8.30 39.93
N THR A 196 -39.93 8.78 40.38
CA THR A 196 -39.75 10.20 40.75
C THR A 196 -40.10 11.10 39.57
N ASP A 197 -40.91 12.14 39.82
CA ASP A 197 -41.30 13.07 38.77
C ASP A 197 -40.10 13.88 38.23
N HIS A 198 -40.02 13.99 36.91
CA HIS A 198 -38.96 14.71 36.20
C HIS A 198 -38.81 16.19 36.61
N LEU A 199 -39.88 16.89 37.01
CA LEU A 199 -39.80 18.28 37.47
C LEU A 199 -39.04 18.37 38.79
N LEU A 200 -39.29 17.43 39.69
CA LEU A 200 -38.59 17.35 40.99
C LEU A 200 -37.11 17.04 40.79
N ILE A 201 -36.80 16.11 39.89
CA ILE A 201 -35.43 15.81 39.47
C ILE A 201 -34.76 17.07 38.93
N ALA A 202 -35.41 17.78 38.00
CA ALA A 202 -34.85 18.98 37.41
C ALA A 202 -34.62 20.09 38.45
N GLN A 203 -35.57 20.31 39.36
CA GLN A 203 -35.46 21.28 40.45
C GLN A 203 -34.29 20.95 41.39
N ASP A 204 -34.13 19.67 41.75
CA ASP A 204 -33.01 19.21 42.56
C ASP A 204 -31.66 19.45 41.86
N LEU A 205 -31.55 19.08 40.58
CA LEU A 205 -30.37 19.32 39.75
C LEU A 205 -30.04 20.82 39.61
N VAL A 206 -31.05 21.69 39.49
CA VAL A 206 -30.87 23.15 39.49
C VAL A 206 -30.35 23.63 40.83
N SER A 207 -30.96 23.18 41.93
CA SER A 207 -30.55 23.59 43.29
C SER A 207 -29.13 23.13 43.64
N SER A 208 -28.73 21.97 43.11
CA SER A 208 -27.38 21.41 43.22
C SER A 208 -26.37 22.01 42.24
N GLY A 209 -26.80 22.96 41.39
CA GLY A 209 -25.95 23.60 40.40
C GLY A 209 -25.51 22.68 39.25
N LEU A 210 -26.17 21.54 39.05
CA LEU A 210 -25.94 20.60 37.95
C LEU A 210 -26.74 20.95 36.68
N LEU A 211 -27.76 21.81 36.80
CA LEU A 211 -28.46 22.47 35.69
C LEU A 211 -28.57 23.98 35.96
N TYR A 212 -28.83 24.76 34.91
CA TYR A 212 -29.26 26.16 35.01
C TYR A 212 -30.79 26.27 35.12
N ASN A 213 -31.30 27.41 35.58
CA ASN A 213 -32.74 27.63 35.84
C ASN A 213 -33.66 27.47 34.61
N ASN A 214 -33.11 27.71 33.42
CA ASN A 214 -33.76 27.64 32.11
C ASN A 214 -33.49 26.27 31.45
N TRP A 215 -34.04 25.22 32.05
CA TRP A 215 -33.85 23.86 31.57
C TRP A 215 -35.03 23.38 30.70
N TRP A 216 -34.76 22.35 29.90
CA TRP A 216 -35.73 21.59 29.13
C TRP A 216 -35.45 20.10 29.31
N ASP A 217 -36.50 19.30 29.23
CA ASP A 217 -36.40 17.85 29.22
C ASP A 217 -36.97 17.26 27.93
N GLU A 218 -36.53 16.04 27.64
CA GLU A 218 -37.21 15.15 26.71
C GLU A 218 -37.23 13.76 27.33
N ARG A 219 -38.39 13.10 27.30
CA ARG A 219 -38.58 11.81 27.95
C ARG A 219 -39.37 10.81 27.13
N ALA A 220 -39.00 9.55 27.25
CA ALA A 220 -39.82 8.42 26.86
C ALA A 220 -40.27 7.71 28.15
N GLN A 221 -41.54 7.29 28.19
CA GLN A 221 -42.11 6.66 29.37
C GLN A 221 -42.74 5.30 29.00
N TRP A 222 -42.72 4.40 29.97
CA TRP A 222 -43.48 3.16 29.92
C TRP A 222 -44.98 3.43 30.07
N SER A 223 -45.83 2.48 29.69
CA SER A 223 -47.28 2.56 29.93
C SER A 223 -47.65 2.67 31.41
N SER A 224 -46.76 2.20 32.28
CA SER A 224 -46.84 2.33 33.74
C SER A 224 -46.48 3.73 34.26
N GLY A 225 -46.06 4.66 33.40
CA GLY A 225 -45.69 6.04 33.76
C GLY A 225 -44.23 6.23 34.20
N PHE A 226 -43.47 5.14 34.39
CA PHE A 226 -42.05 5.21 34.72
C PHE A 226 -41.21 5.73 33.55
N ALA A 227 -40.18 6.53 33.85
CA ALA A 227 -39.24 7.03 32.85
C ALA A 227 -38.39 5.88 32.30
N ASN A 228 -38.44 5.71 30.98
CA ASN A 228 -37.56 4.79 30.24
C ASN A 228 -36.27 5.49 29.84
N HIS A 229 -36.43 6.68 29.25
CA HIS A 229 -35.34 7.56 28.85
C HIS A 229 -35.65 8.96 29.30
N LEU A 230 -34.67 9.64 29.86
CA LEU A 230 -34.80 11.02 30.31
C LEU A 230 -33.48 11.74 30.01
N VAL A 231 -33.60 12.83 29.26
CA VAL A 231 -32.52 13.79 29.11
C VAL A 231 -33.01 15.14 29.58
N LEU A 232 -32.15 15.87 30.29
CA LEU A 232 -32.37 17.25 30.67
C LEU A 232 -31.19 18.08 30.20
N TRP A 233 -31.42 19.33 29.80
CA TRP A 233 -30.35 20.26 29.51
C TRP A 233 -30.78 21.71 29.67
N SER A 234 -29.80 22.59 29.79
CA SER A 234 -29.98 23.99 30.15
C SER A 234 -28.81 24.80 29.62
N THR A 235 -28.99 26.12 29.45
CA THR A 235 -27.92 27.03 28.98
C THR A 235 -27.64 28.11 30.00
N SER A 236 -26.41 28.59 30.11
CA SER A 236 -26.10 29.73 30.97
C SER A 236 -26.72 31.06 30.50
N ALA A 237 -27.16 31.14 29.25
CA ALA A 237 -27.83 32.34 28.71
C ALA A 237 -29.20 32.54 29.36
N SER A 238 -29.45 33.72 29.89
CA SER A 238 -30.73 34.08 30.51
C SER A 238 -31.87 34.26 29.49
N SER A 239 -31.52 34.61 28.24
CA SER A 239 -32.44 34.83 27.13
C SER A 239 -31.78 34.55 25.78
N ASP A 240 -32.56 34.48 24.70
CA ASP A 240 -32.03 34.29 23.34
C ASP A 240 -31.16 35.48 22.93
N SER A 241 -30.04 35.21 22.24
CA SER A 241 -29.18 36.22 21.62
C SER A 241 -28.71 37.30 22.60
N GLU A 242 -28.34 36.89 23.83
CA GLU A 242 -27.80 37.77 24.87
C GLU A 242 -26.49 38.48 24.46
N GLY A 243 -25.89 38.09 23.33
CA GLY A 243 -24.62 38.65 22.83
C GLY A 243 -23.41 38.18 23.62
N SER A 244 -23.59 37.21 24.52
CA SER A 244 -22.55 36.59 25.31
C SER A 244 -22.35 35.13 24.89
N LEU A 245 -21.13 34.62 25.11
CA LEU A 245 -20.87 33.19 24.99
C LEU A 245 -21.59 32.45 26.11
N TRP A 246 -22.16 31.31 25.77
CA TRP A 246 -22.94 30.47 26.66
C TRP A 246 -22.35 29.08 26.79
N SER A 247 -22.74 28.41 27.87
CA SER A 247 -22.34 27.05 28.22
C SER A 247 -23.59 26.20 28.44
N VAL A 248 -23.45 24.88 28.29
CA VAL A 248 -24.57 23.95 28.46
C VAL A 248 -24.32 23.08 29.68
N LYS A 249 -25.35 22.89 30.49
CA LYS A 249 -25.37 21.82 31.49
C LYS A 249 -26.46 20.83 31.10
N ALA A 250 -26.16 19.55 31.19
CA ALA A 250 -27.08 18.48 30.82
C ALA A 250 -27.05 17.35 31.84
N ALA A 251 -28.08 16.51 31.82
CA ALA A 251 -28.17 15.28 32.60
C ALA A 251 -28.82 14.20 31.75
N VAL A 252 -28.21 13.01 31.68
CA VAL A 252 -28.68 11.91 30.84
C VAL A 252 -28.92 10.68 31.69
N GLN A 253 -30.10 10.08 31.60
CA GLN A 253 -30.44 8.87 32.33
C GLN A 253 -29.65 7.69 31.76
N THR A 254 -28.91 7.00 32.62
CA THR A 254 -28.06 5.85 32.22
C THR A 254 -28.75 4.51 32.45
N THR A 255 -29.76 4.46 33.33
CA THR A 255 -30.64 3.29 33.57
C THR A 255 -31.86 3.32 32.66
N PHE A 256 -32.52 2.17 32.42
CA PHE A 256 -33.69 2.10 31.52
C PHE A 256 -34.83 1.21 32.02
N LEU A 257 -34.57 0.33 33.00
CA LEU A 257 -35.59 -0.55 33.55
C LEU A 257 -36.57 0.27 34.40
N PRO A 258 -37.88 -0.04 34.35
CA PRO A 258 -38.92 0.77 34.98
C PRO A 258 -38.85 0.78 36.52
N GLU A 259 -38.31 -0.27 37.11
CA GLU A 259 -38.22 -0.47 38.56
C GLU A 259 -36.86 -0.04 39.13
N ASP A 260 -35.89 0.26 38.26
CA ASP A 260 -34.58 0.72 38.68
C ASP A 260 -34.62 2.18 39.10
N ASP A 261 -33.75 2.55 40.04
CA ASP A 261 -33.49 3.95 40.32
C ASP A 261 -33.04 4.69 39.05
N ILE A 262 -33.51 5.92 38.92
CA ILE A 262 -33.17 6.84 37.83
C ILE A 262 -31.78 7.40 38.14
N LYS A 263 -30.76 6.89 37.46
CA LYS A 263 -29.38 7.40 37.57
C LYS A 263 -29.10 8.37 36.44
N LEU A 264 -28.66 9.58 36.77
CA LEU A 264 -28.36 10.62 35.79
C LEU A 264 -26.85 10.90 35.76
N LEU A 265 -26.28 10.95 34.57
CA LEU A 265 -24.93 11.47 34.36
C LEU A 265 -25.00 12.98 34.09
N PRO A 266 -24.57 13.83 35.03
CA PRO A 266 -24.53 15.27 34.82
C PRO A 266 -23.32 15.65 33.96
N LEU A 267 -23.51 16.59 33.06
CA LEU A 267 -22.54 17.05 32.07
C LEU A 267 -22.42 18.56 32.11
N SER A 268 -21.20 19.05 31.95
CA SER A 268 -20.89 20.47 31.74
C SER A 268 -20.16 20.63 30.42
N CYS A 269 -20.70 21.45 29.54
CA CYS A 269 -20.17 21.73 28.22
C CYS A 269 -19.79 23.19 28.08
N THR A 270 -18.59 23.43 27.58
CA THR A 270 -18.06 24.75 27.27
C THR A 270 -17.59 24.80 25.83
N VAL A 271 -17.52 26.00 25.25
CA VAL A 271 -17.10 26.19 23.87
C VAL A 271 -15.80 26.99 23.80
N THR A 272 -14.85 26.51 23.02
CA THR A 272 -13.63 27.23 22.67
C THR A 272 -13.57 27.37 21.15
N ALA A 273 -14.12 28.48 20.63
CA ALA A 273 -14.22 28.72 19.20
C ALA A 273 -14.14 30.21 18.85
N PRO A 274 -12.95 30.84 18.95
CA PRO A 274 -12.79 32.27 18.69
C PRO A 274 -13.20 32.66 17.26
N SER A 275 -13.07 31.74 16.30
CA SER A 275 -13.42 31.98 14.89
C SER A 275 -14.90 31.71 14.56
N ALA A 276 -15.70 31.28 15.54
CA ALA A 276 -17.15 31.10 15.41
C ALA A 276 -17.90 31.85 16.53
N ARG A 277 -17.25 32.88 17.11
CA ARG A 277 -17.71 33.56 18.31
C ARG A 277 -18.99 34.32 18.06
N LYS A 278 -19.08 35.10 16.97
CA LYS A 278 -20.29 35.88 16.65
C LYS A 278 -21.48 34.95 16.39
N THR A 279 -21.24 33.83 15.71
CA THR A 279 -22.24 32.77 15.50
C THR A 279 -22.80 32.27 16.82
N LEU A 280 -21.93 31.99 17.80
CA LEU A 280 -22.33 31.50 19.12
C LEU A 280 -23.08 32.58 19.92
N GLU A 281 -22.60 33.81 19.93
CA GLU A 281 -23.22 34.96 20.63
C GLU A 281 -24.59 35.33 20.05
N ASN A 282 -24.76 35.22 18.73
CA ASN A 282 -26.02 35.54 18.05
C ASN A 282 -27.03 34.38 18.08
N MET A 283 -26.61 33.16 18.42
CA MET A 283 -27.51 32.01 18.47
C MET A 283 -28.55 32.20 19.57
N ALA A 284 -29.82 32.00 19.21
CA ALA A 284 -30.95 31.92 20.13
C ALA A 284 -30.87 30.60 20.92
N SER A 285 -29.91 30.49 21.84
CA SER A 285 -29.56 29.24 22.53
C SER A 285 -30.73 28.63 23.28
N VAL A 286 -31.57 29.45 23.92
CA VAL A 286 -32.74 29.01 24.68
C VAL A 286 -33.74 28.29 23.76
N LYS A 287 -34.11 28.91 22.64
CA LYS A 287 -34.98 28.28 21.63
C LYS A 287 -34.31 27.12 20.90
N ALA A 288 -33.03 27.23 20.59
CA ALA A 288 -32.29 26.22 19.84
C ALA A 288 -32.19 24.91 20.63
N LEU A 289 -31.91 24.98 21.93
CA LEU A 289 -31.91 23.82 22.82
C LEU A 289 -33.33 23.26 22.98
N ARG A 290 -34.35 24.10 23.21
CA ARG A 290 -35.73 23.61 23.30
C ARG A 290 -36.15 22.80 22.06
N ASN A 291 -35.84 23.29 20.86
CA ASN A 291 -36.21 22.61 19.61
C ASN A 291 -35.38 21.35 19.29
N ARG A 292 -34.25 21.17 19.96
CA ARG A 292 -33.33 20.04 19.75
C ARG A 292 -33.47 18.96 20.83
N SER A 293 -34.38 19.10 21.80
CA SER A 293 -34.56 18.17 22.93
C SER A 293 -34.80 16.72 22.46
N SER A 294 -35.66 16.55 21.46
CA SER A 294 -35.94 15.25 20.83
C SER A 294 -34.73 14.66 20.10
N THR A 295 -33.94 15.50 19.42
CA THR A 295 -32.68 15.08 18.79
C THR A 295 -31.65 14.69 19.85
N PHE A 296 -31.58 15.43 20.96
CA PHE A 296 -30.70 15.12 22.07
C PHE A 296 -31.02 13.74 22.65
N GLN A 297 -32.28 13.47 23.03
CA GLN A 297 -32.67 12.13 23.51
C GLN A 297 -32.36 11.05 22.47
N GLY A 298 -32.76 11.25 21.21
CA GLY A 298 -32.58 10.25 20.15
C GLY A 298 -31.13 9.90 19.84
N LEU A 299 -30.16 10.73 20.23
CA LEU A 299 -28.73 10.45 20.10
C LEU A 299 -28.12 9.80 21.34
N MET A 300 -28.77 9.88 22.50
CA MET A 300 -28.24 9.32 23.74
C MET A 300 -28.57 7.83 23.92
N TYR A 301 -29.48 7.25 23.11
CA TYR A 301 -29.95 5.88 23.27
C TYR A 301 -29.96 5.12 21.94
N TRP A 302 -29.79 3.79 21.98
CA TRP A 302 -29.82 2.93 20.79
C TRP A 302 -31.24 2.60 20.30
N GLY A 303 -32.24 2.91 21.11
CA GLY A 303 -33.65 2.66 20.84
C GLY A 303 -34.41 2.54 22.16
N THR A 304 -35.70 2.20 22.09
CA THR A 304 -36.54 1.97 23.27
C THR A 304 -35.96 0.86 24.14
N ASN A 305 -35.99 1.02 25.47
CA ASN A 305 -35.52 0.02 26.45
C ASN A 305 -34.03 -0.31 26.36
N THR A 306 -33.20 0.66 25.99
CA THR A 306 -31.75 0.51 26.01
C THR A 306 -31.13 1.44 27.05
N THR A 307 -29.96 1.07 27.57
CA THR A 307 -29.10 2.01 28.31
C THR A 307 -28.68 3.18 27.41
N ALA A 308 -28.16 4.23 28.04
CA ALA A 308 -27.47 5.28 27.30
C ALA A 308 -26.25 4.72 26.53
N ILE A 309 -25.86 5.42 25.46
CA ILE A 309 -24.63 5.15 24.71
C ILE A 309 -23.40 5.35 25.62
N PRO A 310 -22.25 4.69 25.32
CA PRO A 310 -21.06 4.81 26.16
C PRO A 310 -20.43 6.21 26.17
N ASP A 311 -20.41 6.90 25.03
CA ASP A 311 -19.70 8.18 24.85
C ASP A 311 -20.67 9.38 24.86
N ILE A 312 -21.45 9.49 25.95
CA ILE A 312 -22.43 10.57 26.15
C ILE A 312 -21.81 11.97 26.01
N PRO A 313 -20.66 12.30 26.64
CA PRO A 313 -20.07 13.64 26.55
C PRO A 313 -19.70 14.02 25.12
N ASP A 314 -19.02 13.12 24.39
CA ASP A 314 -18.61 13.37 23.01
C ASP A 314 -19.82 13.52 22.08
N THR A 315 -20.87 12.72 22.29
CA THR A 315 -22.08 12.79 21.46
C THR A 315 -22.84 14.10 21.68
N LEU A 316 -22.90 14.60 22.91
CA LEU A 316 -23.46 15.92 23.20
C LEU A 316 -22.60 17.04 22.58
N ALA A 317 -21.27 16.94 22.66
CA ALA A 317 -20.36 17.89 22.01
C ALA A 317 -20.56 17.90 20.48
N ILE A 318 -20.73 16.75 19.85
CA ILE A 318 -21.04 16.62 18.41
C ILE A 318 -22.36 17.30 18.06
N LEU A 319 -23.40 17.14 18.88
CA LEU A 319 -24.68 17.81 18.68
C LEU A 319 -24.53 19.34 18.74
N LEU A 320 -23.82 19.86 19.74
CA LEU A 320 -23.59 21.30 19.92
C LEU A 320 -22.70 21.90 18.79
N ASN A 321 -21.65 21.18 18.39
CA ASN A 321 -20.86 21.52 17.20
C ASN A 321 -21.74 21.57 15.94
N THR A 322 -22.66 20.61 15.79
CA THR A 322 -23.59 20.55 14.66
C THR A 322 -24.52 21.75 14.63
N MET A 323 -25.10 22.10 15.79
CA MET A 323 -25.95 23.30 15.92
C MET A 323 -25.18 24.56 15.53
N THR A 324 -23.95 24.70 15.99
CA THR A 324 -23.07 25.85 15.70
C THR A 324 -22.75 25.97 14.22
N MET A 325 -22.35 24.87 13.59
CA MET A 325 -22.03 24.85 12.17
C MET A 325 -23.25 25.13 11.29
N VAL A 326 -24.41 24.58 11.62
CA VAL A 326 -25.65 24.80 10.85
C VAL A 326 -26.10 26.26 10.94
N SER A 327 -25.97 26.88 12.12
CA SER A 327 -26.25 28.31 12.31
C SER A 327 -25.27 29.18 11.54
N GLY A 328 -23.95 28.98 11.73
CA GLY A 328 -22.91 29.78 11.08
C GLY A 328 -22.81 29.57 9.56
N GLY A 329 -23.23 28.40 9.06
CA GLY A 329 -23.31 28.11 7.63
C GLY A 329 -24.65 28.48 6.99
N SER A 330 -25.52 29.20 7.71
CA SER A 330 -26.85 29.62 7.27
C SER A 330 -27.70 28.47 6.71
N ASN A 331 -27.52 27.25 7.24
CA ASN A 331 -28.19 26.04 6.77
C ASN A 331 -28.12 25.83 5.24
N TYR A 332 -27.01 26.20 4.59
CA TYR A 332 -26.87 26.18 3.13
C TYR A 332 -25.69 25.33 2.66
N LEU A 333 -25.97 24.22 1.94
CA LEU A 333 -24.97 23.25 1.48
C LEU A 333 -24.39 23.53 0.09
N LEU A 334 -24.77 24.63 -0.55
CA LEU A 334 -24.28 25.00 -1.88
C LEU A 334 -23.37 26.23 -1.83
N ALA A 335 -22.89 26.61 -0.64
CA ALA A 335 -21.94 27.69 -0.48
C ALA A 335 -20.58 27.32 -1.08
N THR A 336 -19.86 28.34 -1.52
CA THR A 336 -18.45 28.25 -1.93
C THR A 336 -17.61 29.14 -1.02
N PRO A 337 -16.33 28.81 -0.80
CA PRO A 337 -15.43 29.67 -0.03
C PRO A 337 -15.35 31.07 -0.65
N GLN A 338 -15.16 32.10 0.15
CA GLN A 338 -15.04 33.46 -0.36
C GLN A 338 -13.78 33.62 -1.22
N ALA A 339 -13.76 34.62 -2.10
CA ALA A 339 -12.60 34.89 -2.93
C ALA A 339 -11.36 35.17 -2.07
N GLY A 340 -10.26 34.46 -2.32
CA GLY A 340 -9.03 34.54 -1.52
C GLY A 340 -8.97 33.59 -0.33
N GLU A 341 -10.05 32.87 -0.01
CA GLU A 341 -10.02 31.81 0.99
C GLU A 341 -9.55 30.47 0.42
N ASP A 342 -9.10 29.59 1.30
CA ASP A 342 -8.70 28.25 0.92
C ASP A 342 -9.86 27.45 0.32
N THR A 343 -9.67 26.93 -0.90
CA THR A 343 -10.66 26.16 -1.66
C THR A 343 -10.53 24.64 -1.49
N SER A 344 -9.67 24.20 -0.56
CA SER A 344 -9.44 22.78 -0.26
C SER A 344 -9.92 22.41 1.14
N GLN A 345 -10.30 21.17 1.39
CA GLN A 345 -10.65 20.65 2.72
C GLN A 345 -9.84 19.40 3.07
N GLY A 346 -9.68 19.12 4.36
CA GLY A 346 -9.11 17.88 4.85
C GLY A 346 -9.96 16.66 4.48
N CYS A 347 -9.29 15.56 4.13
CA CYS A 347 -9.91 14.31 3.73
C CYS A 347 -8.96 13.12 3.97
N ARG A 348 -9.52 11.91 3.98
CA ARG A 348 -8.74 10.68 3.91
C ARG A 348 -8.52 10.29 2.45
N VAL A 349 -7.28 10.06 2.09
CA VAL A 349 -6.88 9.51 0.79
C VAL A 349 -6.14 8.22 1.03
N LEU A 350 -6.28 7.29 0.10
CA LEU A 350 -5.50 6.07 0.09
C LEU A 350 -4.14 6.40 -0.52
N ALA A 351 -3.07 6.19 0.25
CA ALA A 351 -1.70 6.34 -0.22
C ALA A 351 -0.98 5.00 -0.17
N ALA A 352 0.03 4.85 -1.04
CA ALA A 352 0.90 3.70 -1.00
C ALA A 352 1.78 3.73 0.25
N TYR A 353 1.71 2.66 1.04
CA TYR A 353 2.63 2.42 2.15
C TYR A 353 3.71 1.43 1.70
N VAL A 354 4.96 1.89 1.73
CA VAL A 354 6.14 1.06 1.47
C VAL A 354 6.85 0.79 2.79
N PRO A 355 6.78 -0.43 3.34
CA PRO A 355 7.41 -0.73 4.61
C PRO A 355 8.95 -0.66 4.51
N PRO A 356 9.65 -0.39 5.63
CA PRO A 356 11.12 -0.32 5.66
C PRO A 356 11.82 -1.57 5.12
N THR A 357 11.19 -2.74 5.25
CA THR A 357 11.68 -4.01 4.70
C THR A 357 11.85 -3.96 3.18
N MET A 358 10.91 -3.36 2.46
CA MET A 358 11.02 -3.18 1.00
C MET A 358 12.15 -2.22 0.63
N VAL A 359 12.33 -1.16 1.42
CA VAL A 359 13.47 -0.24 1.25
C VAL A 359 14.80 -0.98 1.45
N GLY A 360 14.89 -1.84 2.47
CA GLY A 360 16.06 -2.69 2.71
C GLY A 360 16.38 -3.61 1.53
N ILE A 361 15.37 -4.26 0.95
CA ILE A 361 15.55 -5.14 -0.22
C ILE A 361 16.06 -4.32 -1.42
N VAL A 362 15.46 -3.15 -1.69
CA VAL A 362 15.90 -2.23 -2.75
C VAL A 362 17.39 -1.89 -2.62
N VAL A 363 17.84 -1.59 -1.40
CA VAL A 363 19.25 -1.29 -1.10
C VAL A 363 20.14 -2.51 -1.30
N VAL A 364 19.75 -3.69 -0.81
CA VAL A 364 20.52 -4.92 -0.98
C VAL A 364 20.72 -5.27 -2.45
N VAL A 365 19.67 -5.17 -3.28
CA VAL A 365 19.78 -5.41 -4.73
C VAL A 365 20.70 -4.39 -5.40
N ALA A 366 20.62 -3.11 -5.02
CA ALA A 366 21.52 -2.08 -5.54
C ALA A 366 22.99 -2.36 -5.18
N VAL A 367 23.28 -2.70 -3.93
CA VAL A 367 24.63 -3.06 -3.46
C VAL A 367 25.16 -4.29 -4.21
N LEU A 368 24.35 -5.34 -4.38
CA LEU A 368 24.73 -6.52 -5.14
C LEU A 368 25.06 -6.20 -6.60
N CYS A 369 24.31 -5.29 -7.21
CA CYS A 369 24.58 -4.83 -8.58
C CYS A 369 25.94 -4.12 -8.66
N VAL A 370 26.21 -3.19 -7.73
CA VAL A 370 27.49 -2.46 -7.66
C VAL A 370 28.67 -3.40 -7.43
N LEU A 371 28.55 -4.35 -6.49
CA LEU A 371 29.60 -5.34 -6.22
C LEU A 371 29.86 -6.23 -7.43
N THR A 372 28.81 -6.70 -8.11
CA THR A 372 28.93 -7.52 -9.32
C THR A 372 29.57 -6.74 -10.47
N CYS A 373 29.22 -5.46 -10.62
CA CYS A 373 29.86 -4.56 -11.57
C CYS A 373 31.36 -4.42 -11.27
N GLY A 374 31.74 -4.17 -10.01
CA GLY A 374 33.13 -4.09 -9.58
C GLY A 374 33.93 -5.37 -9.89
N VAL A 375 33.38 -6.54 -9.57
CA VAL A 375 33.99 -7.83 -9.89
C VAL A 375 34.13 -8.03 -11.40
N CYS A 376 33.10 -7.69 -12.18
CA CYS A 376 33.14 -7.77 -13.63
C CYS A 376 34.24 -6.88 -14.22
N CYS A 377 34.38 -5.64 -13.73
CA CYS A 377 35.44 -4.72 -14.13
C CYS A 377 36.84 -5.25 -13.77
N MET A 378 37.03 -5.77 -12.56
CA MET A 378 38.31 -6.37 -12.15
C MET A 378 38.71 -7.55 -13.04
N ILE A 379 37.78 -8.46 -13.32
CA ILE A 379 38.05 -9.63 -14.18
C ILE A 379 38.30 -9.20 -15.63
N ALA A 380 37.55 -8.23 -16.14
CA ALA A 380 37.78 -7.67 -17.47
C ALA A 380 39.17 -7.03 -17.59
N ASN A 381 39.62 -6.28 -16.58
CA ASN A 381 40.95 -5.68 -16.54
C ASN A 381 42.05 -6.75 -16.49
N ARG A 382 41.88 -7.81 -15.68
CA ARG A 382 42.81 -8.96 -15.66
C ARG A 382 42.90 -9.65 -17.02
N LEU A 383 41.77 -9.84 -17.72
CA LEU A 383 41.77 -10.41 -19.06
C LEU A 383 42.47 -9.49 -20.07
N ARG A 384 42.27 -8.17 -19.98
CA ARG A 384 42.98 -7.18 -20.83
C ARG A 384 44.49 -7.22 -20.60
N HIS A 385 44.94 -7.29 -19.35
CA HIS A 385 46.37 -7.43 -19.04
C HIS A 385 46.94 -8.76 -19.54
N ALA A 386 46.20 -9.86 -19.42
CA ALA A 386 46.60 -11.14 -19.99
C ALA A 386 46.73 -11.07 -21.52
N LYS A 387 45.81 -10.39 -22.21
CA LYS A 387 45.85 -10.13 -23.66
C LYS A 387 47.05 -9.32 -24.12
N GLY A 388 47.51 -8.36 -23.31
CA GLY A 388 48.67 -7.51 -23.60
C GLY A 388 50.02 -8.15 -23.29
N SER A 389 50.06 -9.32 -22.64
CA SER A 389 51.30 -10.01 -22.29
C SER A 389 51.78 -10.92 -23.43
N THR A 390 53.10 -11.03 -23.62
CA THR A 390 53.78 -11.83 -24.67
C THR A 390 53.53 -13.35 -24.60
N ARG A 391 52.74 -13.82 -23.62
CA ARG A 391 52.33 -15.22 -23.44
C ARG A 391 51.02 -15.60 -24.15
N TRP A 392 50.41 -14.73 -24.95
CA TRP A 392 49.16 -15.07 -25.64
C TRP A 392 49.41 -16.16 -26.70
N PRO A 393 48.93 -17.40 -26.52
CA PRO A 393 49.24 -18.50 -27.44
C PRO A 393 48.52 -18.31 -28.78
N LYS A 394 49.07 -18.88 -29.87
CA LYS A 394 48.45 -18.86 -31.21
C LYS A 394 47.05 -19.51 -31.26
N SER A 395 46.64 -20.26 -30.23
CA SER A 395 45.28 -20.77 -29.99
C SER A 395 44.29 -19.70 -29.49
N ALA A 396 44.68 -18.42 -29.48
CA ALA A 396 43.84 -17.26 -29.21
C ALA A 396 42.47 -17.30 -29.91
N ALA A 397 42.45 -17.73 -31.18
CA ALA A 397 41.23 -17.85 -31.98
C ALA A 397 40.27 -18.92 -31.43
N GLU A 398 40.79 -20.02 -30.87
CA GLU A 398 39.98 -21.08 -30.23
C GLU A 398 39.43 -20.63 -28.88
N VAL A 399 40.18 -19.83 -28.12
CA VAL A 399 39.72 -19.27 -26.84
C VAL A 399 38.65 -18.19 -27.06
N GLU A 400 38.73 -17.43 -28.15
CA GLU A 400 37.66 -16.49 -28.53
C GLU A 400 36.41 -17.19 -29.06
N ALA A 401 36.53 -18.42 -29.59
CA ALA A 401 35.43 -19.26 -30.03
C ALA A 401 34.67 -19.98 -28.90
N LEU A 402 35.05 -19.75 -27.63
CA LEU A 402 34.35 -20.33 -26.49
C LEU A 402 32.89 -19.83 -26.41
N PRO A 403 31.93 -20.76 -26.27
CA PRO A 403 30.51 -20.41 -26.28
C PRO A 403 30.10 -19.49 -25.12
N LEU A 404 29.19 -18.57 -25.42
CA LEU A 404 28.69 -17.51 -24.55
C LEU A 404 27.36 -17.89 -23.87
N SER A 405 26.54 -18.72 -24.52
CA SER A 405 25.22 -19.14 -24.02
C SER A 405 25.22 -20.61 -23.58
N VAL A 406 24.28 -20.97 -22.69
CA VAL A 406 24.11 -22.37 -22.23
C VAL A 406 23.72 -23.28 -23.40
N GLU A 407 22.98 -22.76 -24.37
CA GLU A 407 22.60 -23.45 -25.60
C GLU A 407 23.83 -23.73 -26.47
N GLU A 408 24.74 -22.76 -26.60
CA GLU A 408 26.00 -22.95 -27.31
C GLU A 408 26.95 -23.92 -26.58
N TRP A 409 26.97 -23.91 -25.23
CA TRP A 409 27.70 -24.91 -24.44
C TRP A 409 27.10 -26.32 -24.58
N ALA A 410 25.78 -26.44 -24.64
CA ALA A 410 25.09 -27.71 -24.88
C ALA A 410 25.36 -28.23 -26.30
N ALA A 411 25.35 -27.34 -27.31
CA ALA A 411 25.72 -27.67 -28.67
C ALA A 411 27.19 -28.09 -28.80
N PHE A 412 28.09 -27.40 -28.09
CA PHE A 412 29.51 -27.75 -28.03
C PHE A 412 29.73 -29.13 -27.38
N GLY A 413 29.05 -29.41 -26.26
CA GLY A 413 29.08 -30.71 -25.60
C GLY A 413 28.51 -31.86 -26.45
N ALA A 414 27.40 -31.61 -27.16
CA ALA A 414 26.82 -32.57 -28.09
C ALA A 414 27.76 -32.89 -29.26
N ARG A 415 28.49 -31.87 -29.75
CA ARG A 415 29.52 -32.04 -30.80
C ARG A 415 30.69 -32.89 -30.32
N GLU A 416 31.25 -32.62 -29.15
CA GLU A 416 32.35 -33.42 -28.62
C GLU A 416 31.95 -34.87 -28.36
N HIS A 417 30.72 -35.10 -27.89
CA HIS A 417 30.17 -36.44 -27.73
C HIS A 417 30.10 -37.21 -29.07
N LEU A 418 29.68 -36.56 -30.15
CA LEU A 418 29.64 -37.17 -31.49
C LEU A 418 31.04 -37.47 -32.04
N ILE A 419 32.02 -36.59 -31.80
CA ILE A 419 33.42 -36.80 -32.20
C ILE A 419 34.05 -37.95 -31.40
N ALA A 420 33.79 -38.02 -30.09
CA ALA A 420 34.26 -39.12 -29.23
C ALA A 420 33.65 -40.47 -29.65
N MET A 421 32.37 -40.50 -30.03
CA MET A 421 31.73 -41.71 -30.54
C MET A 421 32.26 -42.14 -31.92
N ALA A 422 32.66 -41.20 -32.78
CA ALA A 422 33.27 -41.50 -34.06
C ALA A 422 34.69 -42.10 -33.92
N GLY A 423 35.45 -41.67 -32.90
CA GLY A 423 36.78 -42.21 -32.60
C GLY A 423 36.77 -43.65 -32.04
N GLN A 424 35.62 -44.17 -31.64
CA GLN A 424 35.49 -45.48 -30.98
C GLN A 424 35.16 -46.64 -31.95
N GLY A 425 35.38 -46.45 -33.25
CA GLY A 425 35.39 -47.54 -34.23
C GLY A 425 34.03 -48.20 -34.50
N ARG A 426 32.91 -47.49 -34.29
CA ARG A 426 31.61 -47.98 -34.71
C ARG A 426 31.32 -47.49 -36.12
N ASN A 427 31.52 -48.36 -37.10
CA ASN A 427 31.14 -48.16 -38.51
C ASN A 427 29.68 -47.71 -38.61
N THR A 428 29.46 -46.41 -38.60
CA THR A 428 28.29 -45.77 -39.18
C THR A 428 28.83 -45.04 -40.40
N GLY A 429 28.36 -45.38 -41.59
CA GLY A 429 28.96 -44.99 -42.89
C GLY A 429 28.88 -43.51 -43.24
N ASN A 430 29.08 -42.61 -42.28
CA ASN A 430 29.18 -41.18 -42.49
C ASN A 430 30.64 -40.77 -42.42
N THR A 431 31.20 -40.45 -43.59
CA THR A 431 32.48 -39.74 -43.71
C THR A 431 32.35 -38.36 -43.08
N VAL A 432 33.09 -38.13 -42.00
CA VAL A 432 33.20 -36.80 -41.37
C VAL A 432 34.45 -36.13 -41.93
N VAL A 433 34.27 -35.09 -42.74
CA VAL A 433 35.36 -34.21 -43.19
C VAL A 433 35.61 -33.18 -42.08
N PRO A 434 36.87 -32.93 -41.66
CA PRO A 434 37.18 -31.86 -40.72
C PRO A 434 36.85 -30.51 -41.36
N VAL A 435 36.03 -29.69 -40.68
CA VAL A 435 35.63 -28.35 -41.13
C VAL A 435 36.32 -27.30 -40.27
N GLU A 436 36.92 -26.29 -40.91
CA GLU A 436 37.60 -25.17 -40.26
C GLU A 436 36.64 -24.33 -39.39
N ALA A 437 37.17 -23.76 -38.31
CA ALA A 437 36.41 -23.04 -37.29
C ALA A 437 35.63 -21.81 -37.81
N THR A 438 35.97 -21.30 -38.99
CA THR A 438 35.30 -20.16 -39.64
C THR A 438 33.94 -20.51 -40.24
N GLU A 439 33.67 -21.78 -40.57
CA GLU A 439 32.38 -22.21 -41.14
C GLU A 439 31.28 -22.41 -40.06
N LEU A 440 31.64 -22.41 -38.78
CA LEU A 440 30.77 -22.72 -37.62
C LEU A 440 29.55 -21.78 -37.46
N LYS A 441 29.59 -20.56 -38.01
CA LYS A 441 28.46 -19.60 -37.93
C LYS A 441 27.27 -19.98 -38.84
N SER A 442 27.43 -20.96 -39.73
CA SER A 442 26.44 -21.32 -40.76
C SER A 442 25.60 -22.56 -40.44
N PHE A 443 25.65 -23.07 -39.21
CA PHE A 443 24.94 -24.27 -38.79
C PHE A 443 23.84 -23.92 -37.79
N SER A 444 22.61 -24.38 -38.09
CA SER A 444 21.45 -24.25 -37.20
C SER A 444 21.03 -25.64 -36.71
N VAL A 445 20.73 -25.75 -35.41
CA VAL A 445 20.24 -27.00 -34.79
C VAL A 445 18.71 -26.97 -34.78
N GLY A 446 18.08 -28.00 -35.34
CA GLY A 446 16.63 -28.14 -35.38
C GLY A 446 16.18 -29.54 -34.98
N PHE A 447 14.98 -29.63 -34.41
CA PHE A 447 14.32 -30.91 -34.13
C PHE A 447 13.60 -31.39 -35.40
N SER A 448 13.88 -32.61 -35.84
CA SER A 448 13.24 -33.20 -37.02
C SER A 448 11.82 -33.66 -36.67
N GLN A 449 10.82 -33.11 -37.34
CA GLN A 449 9.40 -33.47 -37.13
C GLN A 449 9.08 -34.94 -37.48
N ALA A 450 9.92 -35.63 -38.24
CA ALA A 450 9.67 -37.00 -38.69
C ALA A 450 10.02 -38.09 -37.66
N ASP A 451 10.80 -37.77 -36.61
CA ASP A 451 11.16 -38.69 -35.52
C ASP A 451 11.32 -37.89 -34.22
N PRO A 452 10.31 -37.82 -33.34
CA PRO A 452 10.41 -37.09 -32.09
C PRO A 452 11.46 -37.76 -31.19
N GLY A 453 12.61 -37.11 -31.01
CA GLY A 453 13.70 -37.58 -30.15
C GLY A 453 15.10 -37.54 -30.77
N ARG A 454 15.25 -37.25 -32.07
CA ARG A 454 16.57 -37.07 -32.72
C ARG A 454 16.81 -35.62 -33.15
N VAL A 455 17.89 -35.05 -32.61
CA VAL A 455 18.41 -33.73 -33.02
C VAL A 455 19.26 -33.91 -34.29
N ARG A 456 18.97 -33.13 -35.35
CA ARG A 456 19.84 -33.03 -36.54
C ARG A 456 20.43 -31.62 -36.64
N ILE A 457 21.71 -31.55 -36.99
CA ILE A 457 22.40 -30.30 -37.29
C ILE A 457 22.29 -30.08 -38.80
N LEU A 458 21.73 -28.95 -39.23
CA LEU A 458 21.55 -28.61 -40.64
C LEU A 458 22.45 -27.44 -41.01
N ARG A 459 23.18 -27.58 -42.13
CA ARG A 459 23.96 -26.49 -42.73
C ARG A 459 23.00 -25.58 -43.48
N THR A 460 22.89 -24.31 -43.09
CA THR A 460 22.04 -23.35 -43.79
C THR A 460 22.82 -22.73 -44.95
N GLY A 461 22.54 -23.20 -46.16
CA GLY A 461 22.90 -22.53 -47.42
C GLY A 461 24.06 -23.14 -48.22
N GLY A 462 23.73 -23.79 -49.35
CA GLY A 462 24.70 -24.19 -50.38
C GLY A 462 24.02 -24.86 -51.57
N ARG A 463 24.06 -24.24 -52.75
CA ARG A 463 23.50 -24.75 -54.02
C ARG A 463 24.01 -26.17 -54.33
N LEU A 464 23.09 -27.07 -54.67
CA LEU A 464 23.34 -28.36 -55.31
C LEU A 464 24.16 -28.14 -56.60
N ARG A 465 25.39 -28.67 -56.64
CA ARG A 465 26.18 -28.81 -57.87
C ARG A 465 26.05 -30.26 -58.33
N THR A 466 25.27 -30.49 -59.38
CA THR A 466 25.07 -31.78 -60.02
C THR A 466 26.26 -32.15 -60.93
N GLY A 467 26.68 -33.41 -60.87
CA GLY A 467 27.05 -34.23 -62.04
C GLY A 467 28.45 -34.11 -62.67
N GLY A 468 29.31 -35.09 -62.34
CA GLY A 468 29.84 -36.05 -63.34
C GLY A 468 31.07 -35.70 -64.20
N ARG A 469 32.17 -36.44 -64.02
CA ARG A 469 32.63 -37.53 -64.92
C ARG A 469 33.95 -38.13 -64.44
N VAL A 470 34.00 -39.47 -64.44
CA VAL A 470 35.19 -40.31 -64.25
C VAL A 470 35.80 -40.60 -65.64
N PRO A 471 37.13 -40.61 -65.83
CA PRO A 471 37.73 -41.19 -67.02
C PRO A 471 38.08 -42.67 -66.77
N VAL A 472 37.68 -43.51 -67.73
CA VAL A 472 38.08 -44.91 -67.88
C VAL A 472 39.46 -44.95 -68.54
N GLN A 473 40.35 -45.81 -68.03
CA GLN A 473 41.60 -46.20 -68.69
C GLN A 473 41.46 -47.68 -69.12
N PRO A 474 41.85 -48.07 -70.35
CA PRO A 474 41.77 -49.45 -70.80
C PRO A 474 42.98 -50.26 -70.35
N ALA A 475 42.76 -51.55 -70.09
CA ALA A 475 43.79 -52.55 -69.90
C ALA A 475 44.33 -53.04 -71.26
N GLY A 476 45.63 -53.31 -71.30
CA GLY A 476 46.25 -54.32 -72.17
C GLY A 476 46.57 -55.54 -71.34
#